data_AF-A0A2N2T6B5-F1
#
_entry.id   AF-A0A2N2T6B5-F1
#
_cell.length_a   1.000
_cell.length_b   1.000
_cell.length_c   1.000
_cell.angle_alpha   90.00
_cell.angle_beta   90.00
_cell.angle_gamma   90.00
#
_symmetry.space_group_name_H-M   'P 1'
#
loop_
_entity.id
_entity.type
_entity.pdbx_description
1 polymer ?
#
loop_
_entity_poly.entity_id
_entity_poly.type
_entity_poly.pdbx_seq_one_letter_code
_entity_poly.pdbx_strand_id
1 'polypeptide(L)' 'MLTVKWPEHPYLYKPSSRLAGTREIVVHPNYIVFYEVTDAIEVLAVVHARENFPNQS' A
#
# COMPACT_ATOMS: atom_id res chain seq x y z
N MET A 1 -12.90 -5.79 -11.14
CA MET A 1 -11.54 -6.24 -11.52
C MET A 1 -10.63 -5.04 -11.40
N LEU A 2 -9.76 -5.00 -10.39
CA LEU A 2 -8.85 -3.87 -10.14
C LEU A 2 -7.59 -4.05 -11.01
N THR A 3 -7.50 -3.31 -12.11
CA THR A 3 -6.24 -3.20 -12.87
C THR A 3 -5.43 -2.06 -12.27
N VAL A 4 -4.52 -2.40 -11.36
CA VAL A 4 -3.49 -1.47 -10.90
C VAL A 4 -2.20 -1.91 -11.59
N LYS A 5 -1.66 -1.08 -12.49
CA LYS A 5 -0.38 -1.35 -13.19
C LYS A 5 0.79 -1.06 -12.23
N TRP A 6 1.01 -1.97 -11.29
CA TRP A 6 1.91 -1.77 -10.15
C TRP A 6 3.41 -2.03 -10.35
N PRO A 7 3.86 -3.03 -11.13
CA PRO A 7 5.30 -3.32 -11.16
C PRO A 7 6.09 -2.35 -12.04
N GLU A 8 5.45 -1.60 -12.94
CA GLU A 8 6.15 -0.79 -13.94
C GLU A 8 6.76 0.50 -13.34
N HIS A 9 6.15 1.07 -12.29
CA HIS A 9 6.56 2.35 -11.72
C HIS A 9 6.42 2.44 -10.18
N PRO A 10 7.18 1.64 -9.41
CA PRO A 10 7.03 1.50 -7.96
C PRO A 10 7.36 2.76 -7.14
N TYR A 11 8.01 3.77 -7.72
CA TYR A 11 8.38 5.00 -7.02
C TYR A 11 7.40 6.18 -7.22
N LEU A 12 6.33 5.99 -8.01
CA LEU A 12 5.31 7.03 -8.25
C LEU A 12 4.46 7.35 -7.01
N TYR A 13 4.35 6.40 -6.08
CA TYR A 13 3.50 6.55 -4.90
C TYR A 13 4.27 7.18 -3.74
N LYS A 14 3.54 7.90 -2.90
CA LYS A 14 4.14 8.76 -1.86
C LYS A 14 4.83 7.91 -0.80
N PRO A 15 6.03 8.32 -0.32
CA PRO A 15 6.58 7.80 0.92
C PRO A 15 5.55 7.95 2.05
N SER A 16 5.35 6.87 2.81
CA SER A 16 4.44 6.84 3.93
C SER A 16 4.98 7.73 5.06
N SER A 17 4.14 8.61 5.58
CA SER A 17 4.43 9.36 6.82
C SER A 17 4.17 8.54 8.09
N ARG A 18 3.52 7.38 7.95
CA ARG A 18 3.08 6.54 9.06
C ARG A 18 4.10 5.45 9.42
N LEU A 19 4.86 4.99 8.43
CA LEU A 19 5.86 3.95 8.61
C LEU A 19 7.07 4.26 7.73
N ALA A 20 8.18 4.64 8.38
CA ALA A 20 9.41 5.00 7.70
C ALA A 20 9.91 3.86 6.80
N GLY A 21 10.45 4.20 5.63
CA GLY A 21 10.93 3.23 4.65
C GLY A 21 9.84 2.63 3.75
N THR A 22 8.56 2.87 4.05
CA THR A 22 7.45 2.32 3.27
C THR A 22 6.81 3.37 2.36
N ARG A 23 6.05 2.90 1.39
CA ARG A 23 5.23 3.69 0.48
C ARG A 23 3.78 3.27 0.63
N GLU A 24 2.88 4.23 0.45
CA GLU A 24 1.45 4.00 0.55
C GLU A 24 0.74 4.33 -0.76
N ILE A 25 -0.30 3.56 -1.06
CA ILE A 25 -1.10 3.75 -2.25
C ILE A 25 -2.54 3.29 -2.03
N VAL A 26 -3.46 4.14 -2.47
CA VAL A 26 -4.89 3.86 -2.54
C VAL A 26 -5.16 2.99 -3.78
N VAL A 27 -5.38 1.69 -3.59
CA VAL A 27 -5.75 0.74 -4.67
C VAL A 27 -7.25 0.72 -4.93
N HIS A 28 -8.04 1.12 -3.94
CA HIS A 28 -9.49 1.21 -3.97
C HIS A 28 -9.91 2.32 -2.99
N PRO A 29 -11.06 2.99 -3.15
CA PRO A 29 -11.52 4.03 -2.21
C PRO A 29 -11.51 3.64 -0.73
N ASN A 30 -11.55 2.34 -0.46
CA ASN A 30 -11.59 1.77 0.88
C ASN A 30 -10.31 1.04 1.29
N TYR A 31 -9.29 0.92 0.43
CA TYR A 31 -8.09 0.15 0.75
C TYR A 31 -6.81 0.89 0.39
N ILE A 32 -5.89 0.90 1.35
CA ILE A 32 -4.52 1.41 1.20
C ILE A 32 -3.58 0.21 1.34
N VAL A 33 -2.62 0.12 0.43
CA VAL A 33 -1.55 -0.86 0.51
C VAL A 33 -0.27 -0.15 0.94
N PHE A 34 0.40 -0.71 1.96
CA PHE A 34 1.76 -0.35 2.35
C PHE A 34 2.72 -1.35 1.75
N TYR A 35 3.77 -0.85 1.11
CA TYR A 35 4.79 -1.67 0.50
C TYR A 35 6.17 -1.02 0.62
N GLU A 36 7.21 -1.82 0.46
CA GLU A 36 8.58 -1.35 0.31
C GLU A 36 9.16 -1.76 -1.04
N VAL A 37 10.20 -1.05 -1.47
CA VAL A 37 10.93 -1.34 -2.71
C VAL A 37 12.36 -1.68 -2.33
N THR A 38 12.68 -2.97 -2.42
CA THR A 38 14.01 -3.53 -2.23
C THR A 38 14.53 -4.01 -3.59
N ASP A 39 15.03 -5.25 -3.68
CA ASP A 39 15.24 -5.96 -4.94
C ASP A 39 13.90 -6.36 -5.61
N ALA A 40 12.81 -6.36 -4.83
CA ALA A 40 11.44 -6.58 -5.29
C ALA A 40 10.44 -5.63 -4.58
N ILE A 41 9.17 -5.70 -4.98
CA ILE A 41 8.09 -5.01 -4.27
C ILE A 41 7.54 -5.95 -3.21
N GLU A 42 7.70 -5.59 -1.94
CA GLU A 42 7.14 -6.36 -0.82
C GLU A 42 5.91 -5.67 -0.26
N VAL A 43 4.78 -6.38 -0.27
CA VAL A 43 3.53 -5.88 0.33
C VAL A 43 3.54 -6.17 1.82
N LEU A 44 3.61 -5.12 2.63
CA LEU A 44 3.70 -5.22 4.08
C LEU A 44 2.32 -5.29 4.74
N ALA A 45 1.36 -4.51 4.22
CA ALA A 45 0.00 -4.50 4.76
C ALA A 45 -1.01 -4.00 3.73
N VAL A 46 -2.25 -4.49 3.87
CA VAL A 46 -3.43 -3.93 3.20
C VAL A 46 -4.40 -3.51 4.30
N VAL A 47 -4.66 -2.21 4.41
CA VAL A 47 -5.51 -1.65 5.46
C VAL A 47 -6.74 -1.00 4.86
N HIS A 48 -7.84 -1.04 5.60
CA HIS A 48 -9.01 -0.26 5.23
C HIS A 48 -8.76 1.23 5.47
N ALA A 49 -9.08 2.07 4.49
CA ALA A 49 -8.75 3.50 4.51
C ALA A 49 -9.60 4.30 5.53
N ARG A 50 -10.73 3.74 5.95
CA ARG A 50 -11.78 4.45 6.71
C ARG A 50 -12.19 3.74 8.00
N GLU A 51 -11.73 2.51 8.22
CA GLU A 51 -12.13 1.68 9.35
C GLU A 51 -10.92 0.87 9.83
N ASN A 52 -10.95 0.37 11.07
CA ASN A 52 -9.92 -0.52 11.58
C ASN A 52 -10.20 -1.96 11.14
N PHE A 53 -10.07 -2.20 9.83
CA PHE A 53 -10.29 -3.50 9.20
C PHE A 53 -9.01 -3.97 8.47
N PRO A 54 -8.66 -5.27 8.54
CA PRO A 54 -9.34 -6.33 9.30
C PRO A 54 -9.15 -6.14 10.81
N ASN A 55 -10.23 -6.26 11.57
CA ASN A 55 -10.18 -6.15 13.02
C ASN A 55 -9.44 -7.40 13.55
N GLN A 56 -8.25 -7.23 14.11
CA GLN A 56 -7.42 -8.33 14.61
C GLN A 56 -7.81 -8.76 16.05
N SER A 57 -9.10 -8.72 16.38
CA SER A 57 -9.61 -9.17 17.68
C SER A 57 -9.55 -10.68 17.85
#